data_AF-A0A0E2H1I5-F1
#
_entry.id   AF-A0A0E2H1I5-F1
#
_cell.length_a   1.000
_cell.length_b   1.000
_cell.length_c   1.000
_cell.angle_alpha   90.00
_cell.angle_beta   90.00
_cell.angle_gamma   90.00
#
_symmetry.space_group_name_H-M   'P 1'
#
loop_
_entity.id
_entity.type
_entity.pdbx_description
1 polymer ?
#
loop_
_entity_poly.entity_id
_entity_poly.type
_entity_poly.pdbx_seq_one_letter_code
_entity_poly.pdbx_strand_id
1 'polypeptide(L)'
;MLISKAGKGRYCKKTDMDSVVRYIVRQRSNETRKEDLIAWGALGAPEWRDAEGITEAFGLVQQLHTRRGKFGRYIDHEIYEFSLFTALDVQQKGQDMNALARTMAAIYYNEGYQVAYAVHKGDGCLKGPYIHFAVNTVNYNTGAKRHDYKREIEIKGKKMDRIVELKLREKFRPKW
;
A
#
# COMPACT_ATOMS: atom_id res chain seq x y z
N MET A 1 12.35 8.65 -8.49
CA MET A 1 11.40 8.01 -9.42
C MET A 1 10.05 7.94 -8.73
N LEU A 2 9.98 7.26 -7.58
CA LEU A 2 8.93 7.47 -6.61
C LEU A 2 9.31 8.56 -5.59
N ILE A 3 8.32 9.27 -5.08
CA ILE A 3 8.42 10.21 -3.97
C ILE A 3 7.67 9.58 -2.79
N SER A 4 8.41 9.14 -1.77
CA SER A 4 7.81 8.56 -0.56
C SER A 4 7.23 9.67 0.32
N LYS A 5 5.97 9.50 0.71
CA LYS A 5 5.23 10.32 1.69
C LYS A 5 4.85 9.49 2.92
N ALA A 6 5.58 8.40 3.20
CA ALA A 6 5.38 7.52 4.33
C ALA A 6 5.58 8.22 5.70
N GLY A 7 5.03 7.63 6.76
CA GLY A 7 5.24 8.10 8.14
C GLY A 7 4.29 9.19 8.63
N LYS A 8 3.23 9.51 7.88
CA LYS A 8 2.20 10.47 8.29
C LYS A 8 1.10 9.79 9.12
N GLY A 9 0.63 10.46 10.17
CA GLY A 9 -0.45 9.99 11.05
C GLY A 9 0.00 8.93 12.06
N ARG A 10 -0.50 8.97 13.31
CA ARG A 10 -0.08 8.05 14.38
C ARG A 10 -0.83 6.71 14.38
N TYR A 11 -2.09 6.68 13.95
CA TYR A 11 -2.93 5.48 13.84
C TYR A 11 -2.85 4.51 15.05
N CYS A 12 -3.00 5.05 16.27
CA CYS A 12 -2.82 4.30 17.53
C CYS A 12 -4.11 3.69 18.09
N LYS A 13 -5.23 3.73 17.35
CA LYS A 13 -6.50 3.13 17.74
C LYS A 13 -6.82 1.96 16.81
N LYS A 14 -7.49 0.92 17.34
CA LYS A 14 -7.94 -0.23 16.53
C LYS A 14 -8.85 0.20 15.36
N THR A 15 -9.68 1.23 15.57
CA THR A 15 -10.57 1.82 14.55
C THR A 15 -9.81 2.53 13.43
N ASP A 16 -8.57 2.96 13.66
CA ASP A 16 -7.77 3.64 12.64
C ASP A 16 -7.44 2.70 11.47
N MET A 17 -7.28 1.41 11.75
CA MET A 17 -7.08 0.38 10.74
C MET A 17 -8.25 0.32 9.75
N ASP A 18 -9.48 0.19 10.26
CA ASP A 18 -10.69 0.20 9.44
C ASP A 18 -10.83 1.52 8.67
N SER A 19 -10.59 2.64 9.35
CA SER A 19 -10.70 3.97 8.77
C SER A 19 -9.70 4.22 7.63
N VAL A 20 -8.50 3.65 7.72
CA VAL A 20 -7.44 3.75 6.69
C VAL A 20 -7.71 2.78 5.54
N VAL A 21 -8.07 1.53 5.80
CA VAL A 21 -8.36 0.58 4.70
C VAL A 21 -9.54 1.09 3.87
N ARG A 22 -10.68 1.43 4.50
CA ARG A 22 -11.85 1.98 3.80
C ARG A 22 -11.55 3.26 3.02
N TYR A 23 -10.63 4.09 3.55
CA TYR A 23 -10.19 5.31 2.87
C TYR A 23 -9.49 5.04 1.55
N ILE A 24 -8.53 4.12 1.58
CA ILE A 24 -7.67 3.86 0.41
C ILE A 24 -8.46 3.08 -0.64
N VAL A 25 -9.38 2.19 -0.26
CA VAL A 25 -10.18 1.44 -1.25
C VAL A 25 -11.48 2.14 -1.65
N ARG A 26 -11.71 3.39 -1.20
CA ARG A 26 -12.92 4.20 -1.47
C ARG A 26 -14.24 3.53 -1.05
N GLN A 27 -14.25 2.90 0.13
CA GLN A 27 -15.41 2.20 0.70
C GLN A 27 -15.86 2.79 2.04
N ARG A 28 -15.67 4.10 2.22
CA ARG A 28 -16.30 4.84 3.32
C ARG A 28 -17.79 5.06 3.04
N SER A 29 -18.59 5.17 4.09
CA SER A 29 -20.04 5.42 3.97
C SER A 29 -20.36 6.76 3.30
N ASN A 30 -19.50 7.76 3.44
CA ASN A 30 -19.63 9.09 2.85
C ASN A 30 -18.58 9.35 1.74
N GLU A 31 -18.19 8.32 1.00
CA GLU A 31 -17.17 8.45 -0.03
C GLU A 31 -17.62 9.33 -1.20
N THR A 32 -16.82 10.35 -1.52
CA THR A 32 -17.08 11.30 -2.61
C THR A 32 -16.04 11.25 -3.73
N ARG A 33 -14.98 10.46 -3.58
CA ARG A 33 -13.84 10.40 -4.53
C ARG A 33 -13.69 9.01 -5.16
N LYS A 34 -14.77 8.29 -5.43
CA LYS A 34 -14.70 6.92 -5.99
C LYS A 34 -14.03 6.90 -7.37
N GLU A 35 -14.18 7.97 -8.14
CA GLU A 35 -13.69 8.14 -9.50
C GLU A 35 -12.16 8.32 -9.62
N ASP A 36 -11.48 8.63 -8.52
CA ASP A 36 -10.03 8.70 -8.47
C ASP A 36 -9.36 7.34 -8.29
N LEU A 37 -10.11 6.31 -7.87
CA LEU A 37 -9.60 4.97 -7.70
C LEU A 37 -9.38 4.30 -9.04
N ILE A 38 -8.14 3.92 -9.32
CA ILE A 38 -7.75 3.17 -10.51
C ILE A 38 -7.84 1.67 -10.24
N ALA A 39 -7.30 1.23 -9.12
CA ALA A 39 -7.27 -0.17 -8.71
C ALA A 39 -6.99 -0.29 -7.22
N TRP A 40 -7.34 -1.43 -6.63
CA TRP A 40 -6.96 -1.79 -5.26
C TRP A 40 -6.83 -3.31 -5.12
N GLY A 41 -6.21 -3.72 -4.03
CA GLY A 41 -6.07 -5.14 -3.67
C GLY A 41 -5.45 -5.29 -2.27
N ALA A 42 -5.16 -6.52 -1.90
CA ALA A 42 -4.58 -6.90 -0.63
C ALA A 42 -3.81 -8.23 -0.72
N LEU A 43 -2.70 -8.31 0.00
CA LEU A 43 -1.93 -9.54 0.17
C LEU A 43 -1.98 -9.99 1.63
N GLY A 44 -2.23 -11.28 1.83
CA GLY A 44 -2.44 -11.86 3.17
C GLY A 44 -3.80 -11.55 3.78
N ALA A 45 -4.76 -11.02 3.01
CA ALA A 45 -6.12 -10.72 3.45
C ALA A 45 -7.14 -10.98 2.32
N PRO A 46 -8.42 -11.28 2.64
CA PRO A 46 -9.41 -11.67 1.65
C PRO A 46 -9.96 -10.48 0.86
N GLU A 47 -9.35 -10.18 -0.30
CA GLU A 47 -9.78 -9.11 -1.22
C GLU A 47 -11.27 -9.23 -1.63
N TRP A 48 -11.78 -10.46 -1.78
CA TRP A 48 -13.16 -10.73 -2.21
C TRP A 48 -14.24 -10.36 -1.17
N ARG A 49 -13.84 -9.97 0.04
CA ARG A 49 -14.72 -9.48 1.12
C ARG A 49 -14.56 -7.98 1.37
N ASP A 50 -14.01 -7.25 0.41
CA ASP A 50 -13.89 -5.78 0.47
C ASP A 50 -13.09 -5.29 1.69
N ALA A 51 -13.19 -4.00 2.02
CA ALA A 51 -12.51 -3.39 3.15
C ALA A 51 -12.83 -4.10 4.48
N GLU A 52 -14.07 -4.56 4.65
CA GLU A 52 -14.51 -5.25 5.87
C GLU A 52 -13.73 -6.56 6.08
N GLY A 53 -13.66 -7.42 5.06
CA GLY A 53 -12.90 -8.66 5.16
C GLY A 53 -11.41 -8.43 5.38
N ILE A 54 -10.85 -7.38 4.76
CA ILE A 54 -9.45 -7.01 4.97
C ILE A 54 -9.21 -6.59 6.42
N THR A 55 -10.06 -5.73 6.99
CA THR A 55 -9.87 -5.19 8.33
C THR A 55 -10.13 -6.23 9.41
N GLU A 56 -11.09 -7.13 9.21
CA GLU A 56 -11.28 -8.31 10.04
C GLU A 56 -10.01 -9.18 10.07
N ALA A 57 -9.48 -9.53 8.89
CA ALA A 57 -8.27 -10.36 8.78
C ALA A 57 -7.05 -9.69 9.42
N PHE A 58 -6.90 -8.37 9.27
CA PHE A 58 -5.83 -7.63 9.94
C PHE A 58 -6.00 -7.67 11.47
N GLY A 59 -7.23 -7.52 11.95
CA GLY A 59 -7.56 -7.57 13.36
C GLY A 59 -7.26 -8.92 14.01
N LEU A 60 -7.42 -10.03 13.28
CA LEU A 60 -7.05 -11.37 13.74
C LEU A 60 -5.52 -11.48 13.94
N VAL A 61 -4.73 -11.05 12.95
CA VAL A 61 -3.26 -11.09 13.06
C VAL A 61 -2.74 -10.20 14.19
N GLN A 62 -3.40 -9.08 14.47
CA GLN A 62 -3.03 -8.23 15.60
C GLN A 62 -3.11 -8.94 16.97
N GLN A 63 -3.95 -9.97 17.11
CA GLN A 63 -4.07 -10.74 18.35
C GLN A 63 -2.83 -11.60 18.64
N LEU A 64 -1.99 -11.86 17.63
CA LEU A 64 -0.71 -12.55 17.81
C LEU A 64 0.28 -11.73 18.63
N HIS A 65 0.09 -10.40 18.71
CA HIS A 65 0.95 -9.53 19.49
C HIS A 65 0.52 -9.48 20.97
N THR A 66 1.19 -10.27 21.82
CA THR A 66 0.82 -10.48 23.23
C THR A 66 1.64 -9.65 24.23
N ARG A 67 2.51 -8.75 23.76
CA ARG A 67 3.38 -7.96 24.63
C ARG A 67 2.56 -7.01 25.52
N ARG A 68 2.90 -6.96 26.81
CA ARG A 68 2.29 -6.01 27.77
C ARG A 68 2.69 -4.57 27.45
N GLY A 69 1.75 -3.63 27.60
CA GLY A 69 1.97 -2.19 27.44
C GLY A 69 1.13 -1.56 26.33
N LYS A 70 1.50 -0.34 25.90
CA LYS A 70 0.82 0.33 24.79
C LYS A 70 1.10 -0.42 23.48
N PHE A 71 0.04 -0.78 22.75
CA PHE A 71 0.14 -1.46 21.44
C PHE A 71 0.93 -0.65 20.38
N GLY A 72 0.94 0.68 20.53
CA GLY A 72 1.52 1.59 19.55
C GLY A 72 0.60 1.78 18.34
N ARG A 73 1.19 1.86 17.15
CA ARG A 73 0.46 2.02 15.88
C ARG A 73 -0.23 0.71 15.52
N TYR A 74 -1.45 0.77 15.00
CA TYR A 74 -2.19 -0.40 14.51
C TYR A 74 -1.94 -0.66 13.03
N ILE A 75 -1.74 0.40 12.25
CA ILE A 75 -1.52 0.34 10.81
C ILE A 75 -0.46 1.34 10.39
N ASP A 76 0.36 0.95 9.43
CA ASP A 76 1.25 1.86 8.72
C ASP A 76 0.62 2.25 7.39
N HIS A 77 0.51 3.55 7.17
CA HIS A 77 -0.02 4.13 5.95
C HIS A 77 1.13 4.77 5.19
N GLU A 78 1.53 4.13 4.10
CA GLU A 78 2.62 4.58 3.24
C GLU A 78 2.06 5.03 1.90
N ILE A 79 2.61 6.12 1.36
CA ILE A 79 2.16 6.69 0.09
C ILE A 79 3.37 6.86 -0.80
N TYR A 80 3.31 6.31 -2.01
CA TYR A 80 4.34 6.44 -3.03
C TYR A 80 3.76 7.14 -4.24
N GLU A 81 4.19 8.37 -4.47
CA GLU A 81 3.76 9.17 -5.61
C GLU A 81 4.75 9.02 -6.76
N PHE A 82 4.25 8.85 -7.98
CA PHE A 82 5.09 8.84 -9.17
C PHE A 82 5.50 10.28 -9.50
N SER A 83 6.79 10.49 -9.79
CA SER A 83 7.21 11.76 -10.39
C SER A 83 6.49 11.97 -11.72
N LEU A 84 6.33 13.21 -12.16
CA LEU A 84 5.66 13.53 -13.42
C LEU A 84 6.27 12.76 -14.62
N PHE A 85 7.60 12.71 -14.70
CA PHE A 85 8.30 11.97 -15.75
C PHE A 85 8.02 10.47 -15.69
N THR A 86 8.07 9.86 -14.51
CA THR A 86 7.81 8.42 -14.36
C THR A 86 6.34 8.10 -14.64
N ALA A 87 5.41 8.97 -14.24
CA ALA A 87 3.99 8.82 -14.55
C ALA A 87 3.73 8.82 -16.06
N LEU A 88 4.37 9.73 -16.79
CA LEU A 88 4.30 9.78 -18.25
C LEU A 88 4.86 8.50 -18.89
N ASP A 89 6.00 8.00 -18.43
CA ASP A 89 6.59 6.76 -18.95
C ASP A 89 5.70 5.53 -18.73
N VAL A 90 5.12 5.40 -17.53
CA VAL A 90 4.18 4.32 -17.20
C VAL A 90 2.98 4.37 -18.13
N GLN A 91 2.41 5.55 -18.34
CA GLN A 91 1.25 5.77 -19.20
C GLN A 91 1.58 5.45 -20.67
N GLN A 92 2.66 6.02 -21.21
CA GLN A 92 3.07 5.83 -22.60
C GLN A 92 3.39 4.37 -22.93
N LYS A 93 3.94 3.63 -21.97
CA LYS A 93 4.26 2.21 -22.12
C LYS A 93 3.08 1.28 -21.80
N GLY A 94 1.90 1.82 -21.49
CA GLY A 94 0.69 1.05 -21.19
C GLY A 94 0.86 0.07 -20.03
N GLN A 95 1.66 0.44 -19.02
CA GLN A 95 1.94 -0.44 -17.89
C GLN A 95 0.69 -0.61 -17.01
N ASP A 96 0.42 -1.84 -16.60
CA ASP A 96 -0.69 -2.15 -15.69
C ASP A 96 -0.33 -1.70 -14.27
N MET A 97 -0.97 -0.59 -13.86
CA MET A 97 -0.78 0.01 -12.55
C MET A 97 -1.22 -0.90 -11.39
N ASN A 98 -2.23 -1.75 -11.60
CA ASN A 98 -2.66 -2.70 -10.59
C ASN A 98 -1.58 -3.77 -10.38
N ALA A 99 -1.10 -4.36 -11.48
CA ALA A 99 -0.02 -5.35 -11.42
C ALA A 99 1.26 -4.78 -10.80
N LEU A 100 1.61 -3.53 -11.13
CA LEU A 100 2.73 -2.82 -10.53
C LEU A 100 2.55 -2.64 -9.02
N ALA A 101 1.40 -2.10 -8.59
CA ALA A 101 1.10 -1.90 -7.17
C ALA A 101 1.08 -3.22 -6.39
N ARG A 102 0.55 -4.29 -6.97
CA ARG A 102 0.58 -5.64 -6.37
C ARG A 102 1.99 -6.18 -6.21
N THR A 103 2.85 -5.96 -7.21
CA THR A 103 4.27 -6.35 -7.15
C THR A 103 5.00 -5.58 -6.04
N MET A 104 4.70 -4.29 -5.88
CA MET A 104 5.22 -3.47 -4.78
C MET A 104 4.69 -3.95 -3.41
N ALA A 105 3.40 -4.26 -3.31
CA ALA A 105 2.79 -4.79 -2.09
C ALA A 105 3.45 -6.10 -1.63
N ALA A 106 3.92 -6.92 -2.59
CA ALA A 106 4.59 -8.18 -2.30
C ALA A 106 5.86 -8.01 -1.43
N ILE A 107 6.50 -6.83 -1.41
CA ILE A 107 7.62 -6.56 -0.50
C ILE A 107 7.19 -6.75 0.96
N TYR A 108 6.07 -6.15 1.36
CA TYR A 108 5.56 -6.28 2.74
C TYR A 108 5.09 -7.70 3.03
N TYR A 109 4.39 -8.29 2.07
CA TYR A 109 3.86 -9.65 2.21
C TYR A 109 4.96 -10.68 2.42
N ASN A 110 6.03 -10.61 1.62
CA ASN A 110 7.18 -11.51 1.72
C ASN A 110 7.99 -11.29 3.00
N GLU A 111 7.91 -10.10 3.60
CA GLU A 111 8.50 -9.80 4.91
C GLU A 111 7.60 -10.25 6.09
N GLY A 112 6.43 -10.84 5.82
CA GLY A 112 5.53 -11.38 6.83
C GLY A 112 4.45 -10.42 7.31
N TYR A 113 4.08 -9.40 6.53
CA TYR A 113 3.03 -8.45 6.88
C TYR A 113 1.85 -8.52 5.92
N GLN A 114 0.63 -8.43 6.44
CA GLN A 114 -0.55 -8.23 5.59
C GLN A 114 -0.56 -6.78 5.09
N VAL A 115 -0.98 -6.57 3.85
CA VAL A 115 -1.00 -5.24 3.24
C VAL A 115 -2.21 -5.10 2.32
N ALA A 116 -2.92 -3.98 2.43
CA ALA A 116 -3.86 -3.52 1.44
C ALA A 116 -3.22 -2.39 0.64
N TYR A 117 -3.51 -2.30 -0.66
CA TYR A 117 -3.01 -1.24 -1.51
C TYR A 117 -4.12 -0.64 -2.36
N ALA A 118 -3.95 0.61 -2.75
CA ALA A 118 -4.83 1.28 -3.70
C ALA A 118 -4.05 2.27 -4.55
N VAL A 119 -4.39 2.33 -5.83
CA VAL A 119 -3.83 3.24 -6.82
C VAL A 119 -4.85 4.34 -7.09
N HIS A 120 -4.46 5.58 -6.83
CA HIS A 120 -5.30 6.76 -7.09
C HIS A 120 -4.74 7.60 -8.23
N LYS A 121 -5.64 8.25 -8.98
CA LYS A 121 -5.30 9.35 -9.89
C LYS A 121 -4.77 10.54 -9.08
N GLY A 122 -3.80 11.25 -9.64
CA GLY A 122 -3.33 12.51 -9.06
C GLY A 122 -4.40 13.60 -9.10
N ASP A 123 -4.40 14.48 -8.10
CA ASP A 123 -5.29 15.64 -8.05
C ASP A 123 -4.77 16.74 -8.99
N GLY A 124 -5.32 16.77 -10.21
CA GLY A 124 -5.02 17.77 -11.24
C GLY A 124 -3.84 17.43 -12.15
N CYS A 125 -3.56 18.30 -13.11
CA CYS A 125 -2.56 18.10 -14.17
C CYS A 125 -1.09 18.06 -13.71
N LEU A 126 -0.81 18.45 -12.47
CA LEU A 126 0.55 18.53 -11.92
C LEU A 126 0.92 17.38 -10.98
N LYS A 127 -0.03 16.48 -10.68
CA LYS A 127 0.22 15.34 -9.80
C LYS A 127 0.08 14.03 -10.59
N GLY A 128 1.12 13.21 -10.51
CA GLY A 128 1.06 11.85 -11.01
C GLY A 128 0.11 10.98 -10.19
N PRO A 129 -0.22 9.77 -10.67
CA PRO A 129 -0.87 8.77 -9.84
C PRO A 129 0.00 8.45 -8.63
N TYR A 130 -0.63 7.91 -7.58
CA TYR A 130 0.05 7.52 -6.35
C TYR A 130 -0.55 6.25 -5.79
N ILE A 131 0.28 5.50 -5.05
CA ILE A 131 -0.11 4.22 -4.45
C ILE A 131 -0.11 4.38 -2.94
N HIS A 132 -1.23 4.05 -2.33
CA HIS A 132 -1.35 3.84 -0.91
C HIS A 132 -1.02 2.40 -0.55
N PHE A 133 -0.33 2.21 0.56
CA PHE A 133 -0.19 0.93 1.25
C PHE A 133 -0.67 1.10 2.69
N ALA A 134 -1.60 0.25 3.09
CA ALA A 134 -2.09 0.12 4.45
C ALA A 134 -1.57 -1.22 4.98
N VAL A 135 -0.50 -1.17 5.77
CA VAL A 135 0.29 -2.34 6.18
C VAL A 135 -0.01 -2.67 7.63
N ASN A 136 -0.38 -3.93 7.90
CA ASN A 136 -0.53 -4.41 9.27
C ASN A 136 0.81 -4.29 9.99
N THR A 137 0.79 -3.71 11.18
CA THR A 137 1.99 -3.47 11.99
C THR A 137 2.43 -4.70 12.77
N VAL A 138 1.67 -5.80 12.74
CA VAL A 138 2.03 -7.08 13.34
C VAL A 138 2.42 -8.05 12.23
N ASN A 139 3.58 -8.67 12.40
CA ASN A 139 4.07 -9.70 11.51
C ASN A 139 3.30 -11.00 11.74
N TYR A 140 2.67 -11.57 10.72
CA TYR A 140 1.85 -12.77 10.86
C TYR A 140 2.67 -14.04 11.08
N ASN A 141 3.98 -14.04 10.78
CA ASN A 141 4.86 -15.17 11.04
C ASN A 141 5.38 -15.17 12.48
N THR A 142 5.57 -14.00 13.10
CA THR A 142 6.27 -13.89 14.39
C THR A 142 5.44 -13.26 15.52
N GLY A 143 4.32 -12.60 15.21
CA GLY A 143 3.57 -11.79 16.18
C GLY A 143 4.31 -10.53 16.65
N ALA A 144 5.51 -10.26 16.12
CA ALA A 144 6.30 -9.10 16.46
C ALA A 144 5.75 -7.84 15.77
N LYS A 145 6.01 -6.68 16.38
CA LYS A 145 5.69 -5.40 15.76
C LYS A 145 6.71 -5.10 14.68
N ARG A 146 6.22 -4.47 13.61
CA ARG A 146 7.06 -3.81 12.64
C ARG A 146 7.89 -2.73 13.30
N HIS A 147 9.18 -2.76 13.05
CA HIS A 147 10.13 -1.71 13.39
C HIS A 147 10.78 -1.28 12.09
N ASP A 148 10.55 -0.03 11.68
CA ASP A 148 11.15 0.53 10.47
C ASP A 148 12.19 1.56 10.89
N TYR A 149 13.45 1.17 10.94
CA TYR A 149 14.56 2.10 11.12
C TYR A 149 14.80 2.89 9.83
N LYS A 150 15.41 4.08 9.93
CA LYS A 150 15.69 4.96 8.78
C LYS A 150 16.35 4.22 7.60
N ARG A 151 17.30 3.34 7.90
CA ARG A 151 18.01 2.52 6.89
C ARG A 151 17.08 1.53 6.18
N GLU A 152 16.16 0.88 6.91
CA GLU A 152 15.21 -0.07 6.33
C GLU A 152 14.20 0.63 5.44
N ILE A 153 13.74 1.83 5.84
CA ILE A 153 12.89 2.69 5.01
C ILE A 153 13.60 3.04 3.70
N GLU A 154 14.88 3.39 3.75
CA GLU A 154 15.68 3.71 2.56
C GLU A 154 15.87 2.49 1.65
N ILE A 155 16.20 1.33 2.22
CA ILE A 155 16.34 0.07 1.47
C ILE A 155 15.02 -0.31 0.80
N LYS A 156 13.90 -0.20 1.52
CA LYS A 156 12.55 -0.44 0.98
C LYS A 156 12.24 0.53 -0.15
N GLY A 157 12.54 1.82 0.02
CA GLY A 157 12.40 2.83 -1.04
C GLY A 157 13.17 2.46 -2.31
N LYS A 158 14.43 2.00 -2.17
CA LYS A 158 15.25 1.51 -3.29
C LYS A 158 14.66 0.25 -3.95
N LYS A 159 14.12 -0.70 -3.17
CA LYS A 159 13.42 -1.88 -3.70
C LYS A 159 12.19 -1.47 -4.53
N MET A 160 11.40 -0.52 -4.02
CA MET A 160 10.22 0.02 -4.71
C MET A 160 10.59 0.69 -6.04
N ASP A 161 11.59 1.57 -6.02
CA ASP A 161 12.12 2.22 -7.22
C ASP A 161 12.63 1.20 -8.24
N ARG A 162 13.32 0.15 -7.80
CA ARG A 162 13.82 -0.91 -8.67
C ARG A 162 12.70 -1.69 -9.36
N ILE A 163 11.58 -1.95 -8.68
CA ILE A 163 10.41 -2.61 -9.28
C ILE A 163 9.87 -1.76 -10.43
N VAL A 164 9.69 -0.45 -10.21
CA VAL A 164 9.20 0.48 -11.24
C VAL A 164 10.17 0.51 -12.42
N GLU A 165 11.47 0.62 -12.17
CA GLU A 165 12.50 0.62 -13.22
C GLU A 165 12.44 -0.64 -14.08
N LEU A 166 12.34 -1.82 -13.46
CA LEU A 166 12.27 -3.09 -14.17
C LEU A 166 11.00 -3.18 -15.01
N LYS A 167 9.85 -2.75 -14.48
CA LYS A 167 8.59 -2.72 -15.24
C LYS A 167 8.64 -1.78 -16.43
N LEU A 168 9.26 -0.61 -16.26
CA LEU A 168 9.46 0.32 -17.38
C LEU A 168 10.45 -0.20 -18.44
N ARG A 169 11.30 -1.18 -18.11
CA ARG A 169 12.22 -1.84 -19.06
C ARG A 169 11.59 -3.03 -19.78
N GLU A 170 10.51 -3.61 -19.25
CA GLU A 170 9.75 -4.65 -19.95
C GLU A 170 9.18 -4.04 -21.23
N LYS A 171 9.70 -4.48 -22.39
CA LYS A 171 9.20 -4.04 -23.70
C LYS A 171 7.70 -4.27 -23.76
N PHE A 172 6.97 -3.26 -24.26
CA PHE A 172 5.57 -3.42 -24.65
C PHE A 172 5.46 -4.66 -25.54
N ARG A 173 4.80 -5.70 -25.04
CA ARG A 173 4.39 -6.86 -25.82
C ARG A 173 2.91 -6.67 -26.12
N PRO A 174 2.54 -6.20 -27.33
CA PRO A 174 1.14 -6.22 -27.71
C PRO A 174 0.68 -7.68 -27.63
N LYS A 175 -0.39 -7.92 -26.89
CA LYS A 175 -1.12 -9.17 -27.01
C LYS A 175 -1.82 -9.12 -28.36
N TRP A 176 -1.33 -9.91 -29.31
CA TRP A 176 -2.00 -10.20 -30.57
C TRP A 176 -3.14 -11.19 -30.31
#